data_AF-A0A2A5YAD2-F1
#
_entry.id   AF-A0A2A5YAD2-F1
#
_cell.length_a   1.000
_cell.length_b   1.000
_cell.length_c   1.000
_cell.angle_alpha   90.00
_cell.angle_beta   90.00
_cell.angle_gamma   90.00
#
_symmetry.space_group_name_H-M   'P 1'
#
loop_
_entity.id
_entity.type
_entity.pdbx_description
1 polymer ?
#
loop_
_entity_poly.entity_id
_entity_poly.type
_entity_poly.pdbx_seq_one_letter_code
_entity_poly.pdbx_strand_id
1 'polypeptide(L)'
;MHSLISLSAIFISTIFVQMGIGSMRPFDAISGEALGFSTIEIGLIASGHFFGFLLGCLFSPQIVRRSGHSRAFAVMAVIAVISIVAHPLLPDAIFWMAVRILSGFSIAGCY
;
A
#
# COMPACT_ATOMS: atom_id res chain seq x y z
N MET A 1 -27.73 -9.30 12.34
CA MET A 1 -27.18 -8.02 12.85
C MET A 1 -25.65 -8.05 12.95
N HIS A 2 -25.02 -9.05 13.58
CA HIS A 2 -23.55 -9.16 13.66
C HIS A 2 -22.81 -9.09 12.31
N SER A 3 -23.33 -9.74 11.26
CA SER A 3 -22.69 -9.72 9.93
C SER A 3 -22.68 -8.32 9.30
N LEU A 4 -23.71 -7.51 9.54
CA LEU A 4 -23.79 -6.13 9.02
C LEU A 4 -22.75 -5.23 9.69
N ILE A 5 -22.58 -5.36 11.02
CA ILE A 5 -21.57 -4.61 11.78
C ILE A 5 -20.15 -4.99 11.32
N SER A 6 -19.90 -6.28 11.08
CA SER A 6 -18.61 -6.76 10.59
C SER A 6 -18.30 -6.27 9.17
N LEU A 7 -19.29 -6.30 8.27
CA LEU A 7 -19.13 -5.79 6.90
C LEU A 7 -18.92 -4.28 6.88
N SER A 8 -19.70 -3.52 7.64
CA SER A 8 -19.54 -2.07 7.74
C SER A 8 -18.16 -1.69 8.29
N ALA A 9 -17.66 -2.42 9.30
CA ALA A 9 -16.32 -2.18 9.85
C ALA A 9 -15.22 -2.38 8.80
N ILE A 10 -15.31 -3.44 7.98
CA ILE A 10 -14.34 -3.71 6.92
C ILE A 10 -14.43 -2.63 5.83
N PHE A 11 -15.62 -2.32 5.32
CA PHE A 11 -15.76 -1.29 4.28
C PHE A 11 -15.29 0.08 4.72
N ILE A 12 -15.63 0.49 5.94
CA ILE A 12 -15.14 1.75 6.52
C ILE A 12 -13.62 1.72 6.61
N SER A 13 -13.03 0.62 7.06
CA SER A 13 -11.57 0.48 7.16
C SER A 13 -10.91 0.55 5.77
N THR A 14 -11.46 -0.14 4.77
CA THR A 14 -10.96 -0.08 3.39
C THR A 14 -11.04 1.34 2.84
N ILE A 15 -12.11 2.11 3.10
CA ILE A 15 -12.20 3.51 2.69
C ILE A 15 -11.02 4.32 3.24
N PHE A 16 -10.70 4.19 4.53
CA PHE A 16 -9.57 4.90 5.14
C PHE A 16 -8.22 4.50 4.51
N VAL A 17 -7.99 3.20 4.32
CA VAL A 17 -6.75 2.69 3.70
C VAL A 17 -6.61 3.22 2.27
N GLN A 18 -7.68 3.15 1.47
CA GLN A 18 -7.66 3.59 0.08
C GLN A 18 -7.50 5.10 -0.04
N MET A 19 -8.04 5.89 0.89
CA MET A 19 -7.84 7.32 0.93
C MET A 19 -6.37 7.68 1.23
N GLY A 20 -5.75 6.99 2.19
CA GLY A 20 -4.35 7.18 2.54
C GLY A 20 -3.38 6.78 1.43
N ILE A 21 -3.65 5.71 0.69
CA ILE A 21 -2.76 5.29 -0.40
C ILE A 21 -3.05 6.04 -1.70
N GLY A 22 -4.31 6.46 -1.91
CA GLY A 22 -4.71 7.29 -3.04
C GLY A 22 -3.95 8.62 -3.10
N SER A 23 -3.61 9.20 -1.95
CA SER A 23 -2.83 10.43 -1.83
C SER A 23 -1.32 10.24 -2.05
N MET A 24 -0.78 9.01 -1.97
CA MET A 24 0.66 8.79 -2.17
C MET A 24 1.13 9.08 -3.60
N ARG A 25 0.30 8.82 -4.62
CA ARG A 25 0.71 9.03 -6.03
C ARG A 25 1.13 10.48 -6.34
N PRO A 26 0.32 11.51 -6.03
CA PRO A 26 0.75 12.89 -6.20
C PRO A 26 1.86 13.27 -5.21
N PHE A 27 1.87 12.70 -4.00
CA PHE A 27 2.94 12.94 -3.02
C PHE A 27 4.31 12.51 -3.56
N ASP A 28 4.42 11.30 -4.14
CA ASP A 28 5.68 10.77 -4.68
C ASP A 28 6.21 11.64 -5.83
N ALA A 29 5.32 12.09 -6.72
CA ALA A 29 5.68 12.91 -7.86
C ALA A 29 6.19 14.30 -7.44
N ILE A 30 5.42 15.01 -6.61
CA ILE A 30 5.75 16.38 -6.19
C ILE A 30 6.99 16.36 -5.28
N SER A 31 7.05 15.41 -4.35
CA SER A 31 8.18 15.33 -3.39
C SER A 31 9.44 14.82 -4.07
N GLY A 32 9.34 13.86 -4.98
CA GLY A 32 10.47 13.36 -5.76
C GLY A 32 11.08 14.46 -6.63
N GLU A 33 10.25 15.26 -7.30
CA GLU A 33 10.73 16.41 -8.08
C GLU A 33 11.43 17.45 -7.20
N ALA A 34 10.86 17.77 -6.03
CA ALA A 34 11.46 18.69 -5.07
C ALA A 34 12.80 18.19 -4.49
N LEU A 35 12.99 16.87 -4.41
CA LEU A 35 14.24 16.22 -3.98
C LEU A 35 15.25 16.03 -5.12
N GLY A 36 14.89 16.41 -6.36
CA GLY A 36 15.76 16.30 -7.52
C GLY A 36 15.82 14.89 -8.14
N PHE A 37 14.86 14.02 -7.84
CA PHE A 37 14.75 12.73 -8.51
C PHE A 37 14.46 12.92 -10.01
N SER A 38 15.09 12.11 -10.84
CA SER A 38 14.83 12.09 -12.27
C SER A 38 13.43 11.56 -12.59
N THR A 39 12.92 11.91 -13.77
CA THR A 39 11.63 11.40 -14.27
C THR A 39 11.62 9.87 -14.34
N ILE A 40 12.77 9.24 -14.62
CA ILE A 40 12.91 7.78 -14.67
C ILE A 40 12.75 7.19 -13.25
N GLU A 41 13.40 7.78 -12.24
CA GLU A 41 13.28 7.33 -10.85
C GLU A 41 11.85 7.44 -10.33
N ILE A 42 11.18 8.58 -10.56
CA ILE A 42 9.77 8.76 -10.18
C ILE A 42 8.88 7.73 -10.90
N GLY A 43 9.15 7.45 -12.18
CA GLY A 43 8.50 6.40 -12.94
C GLY A 43 8.71 5.01 -12.33
N LEU A 44 9.94 4.67 -11.94
CA LEU A 44 10.28 3.39 -11.30
C LEU A 44 9.61 3.23 -9.93
N ILE A 45 9.56 4.29 -9.12
CA ILE A 45 8.84 4.32 -7.83
C ILE A 45 7.35 4.00 -8.06
N ALA A 46 6.73 4.65 -9.06
CA ALA A 46 5.34 4.39 -9.42
C ALA A 46 5.13 2.95 -9.95
N SER A 47 6.04 2.43 -10.77
CA SER A 47 5.99 1.05 -11.27
C SER A 47 6.16 0.02 -10.15
N GLY A 48 7.01 0.30 -9.15
CA GLY A 48 7.20 -0.55 -7.98
C GLY A 48 5.89 -0.87 -7.26
N HIS A 49 4.99 0.11 -7.18
CA HIS A 49 3.64 -0.11 -6.64
C HIS A 49 2.85 -1.19 -7.40
N PHE A 50 2.81 -1.12 -8.73
CA PHE A 50 2.10 -2.11 -9.53
C PHE A 50 2.75 -3.49 -9.48
N PHE A 51 4.09 -3.52 -9.40
CA PHE A 51 4.82 -4.77 -9.19
C PHE A 51 4.47 -5.41 -7.84
N GLY A 52 4.48 -4.62 -6.77
CA GLY A 52 4.03 -5.06 -5.45
C GLY A 52 2.58 -5.54 -5.45
N PHE A 53 1.68 -4.81 -6.11
CA PHE A 53 0.27 -5.17 -6.25
C PHE A 53 0.09 -6.51 -6.96
N LEU A 54 0.84 -6.77 -8.03
CA LEU A 54 0.83 -8.06 -8.72
C LEU A 54 1.24 -9.19 -7.77
N LEU A 55 2.31 -9.02 -7.00
CA LEU A 55 2.73 -10.00 -5.99
C LEU A 55 1.62 -10.19 -4.94
N GLY A 56 1.03 -9.11 -4.47
CA GLY A 56 -0.08 -9.13 -3.52
C GLY A 56 -1.27 -9.92 -4.05
N CYS A 57 -1.68 -9.75 -5.31
CA CYS A 57 -2.77 -10.53 -5.92
C CYS A 57 -2.49 -12.04 -5.92
N LEU A 58 -1.22 -12.45 -6.04
CA LEU A 58 -0.83 -13.86 -6.04
C LEU A 58 -0.82 -14.46 -4.62
N PHE A 59 -0.33 -13.71 -3.63
CA PHE A 59 -0.11 -14.22 -2.27
C PHE A 59 -1.27 -13.94 -1.30
N SER A 60 -1.98 -12.82 -1.46
CA SER A 60 -3.07 -12.41 -0.57
C SER A 60 -4.19 -13.45 -0.41
N PRO A 61 -4.66 -14.15 -1.47
CA PRO A 61 -5.68 -15.20 -1.31
C PRO A 61 -5.23 -16.32 -0.37
N GLN A 62 -3.94 -16.68 -0.41
CA GLN A 62 -3.37 -17.70 0.46
C GLN A 62 -3.28 -17.21 1.92
N ILE A 63 -2.90 -15.94 2.13
CA ILE A 63 -2.81 -15.30 3.45
C ILE A 63 -4.19 -15.21 4.09
N VAL A 64 -5.20 -14.77 3.34
CA VAL A 64 -6.60 -14.70 3.76
C VAL A 64 -7.15 -16.08 4.08
N ARG A 65 -6.88 -17.09 3.25
CA ARG A 65 -7.34 -18.47 3.48
C ARG A 65 -6.76 -19.08 4.76
N ARG A 66 -5.51 -18.80 5.08
CA ARG A 66 -4.84 -19.34 6.29
C ARG A 66 -5.21 -18.57 7.56
N SER A 67 -5.34 -17.26 7.46
CA SER A 67 -5.42 -16.37 8.63
C SER A 67 -6.82 -15.84 8.87
N GLY A 68 -7.76 -15.99 7.93
CA GLY A 68 -9.07 -15.34 7.98
C GLY A 68 -9.02 -13.88 7.54
N HIS A 69 -10.12 -13.39 6.97
CA HIS A 69 -10.18 -12.11 6.27
C HIS A 69 -9.87 -10.90 7.16
N SER A 70 -10.43 -10.81 8.36
CA SER A 70 -10.22 -9.64 9.24
C SER A 70 -8.78 -9.54 9.73
N ARG A 71 -8.14 -10.67 10.07
CA ARG A 71 -6.74 -10.69 10.52
C ARG A 71 -5.78 -10.40 9.37
N ALA A 72 -6.02 -10.98 8.20
CA ALA A 72 -5.25 -10.67 7.00
C ALA A 72 -5.35 -9.17 6.65
N PHE A 73 -6.57 -8.62 6.64
CA PHE A 73 -6.81 -7.20 6.41
C PHE A 73 -6.05 -6.31 7.39
N ALA A 74 -6.10 -6.62 8.70
CA ALA A 74 -5.40 -5.84 9.71
C ALA A 74 -3.88 -5.81 9.49
N VAL A 75 -3.27 -6.95 9.16
CA VAL A 75 -1.83 -7.02 8.87
C VAL A 75 -1.48 -6.22 7.62
N MET A 76 -2.29 -6.33 6.55
CA MET A 76 -2.07 -5.60 5.32
C MET A 76 -2.23 -4.09 5.53
N ALA A 77 -3.25 -3.65 6.28
CA ALA A 77 -3.43 -2.25 6.64
C ALA A 77 -2.22 -1.70 7.42
N VAL A 78 -1.64 -2.48 8.34
CA VAL A 78 -0.42 -2.09 9.07
C VAL A 78 0.78 -1.97 8.12
N ILE A 79 0.95 -2.90 7.19
CA ILE A 79 2.02 -2.82 6.17
C ILE A 79 1.86 -1.56 5.31
N ALA A 80 0.63 -1.21 4.93
CA ALA A 80 0.34 0.03 4.20
C ALA A 80 0.77 1.27 5.00
N VAL A 81 0.41 1.33 6.28
CA VAL A 81 0.77 2.45 7.17
C VAL A 81 2.28 2.55 7.35
N ILE A 82 2.96 1.44 7.61
CA ILE A 82 4.43 1.39 7.70
C ILE A 82 5.06 1.91 6.41
N SER A 83 4.51 1.53 5.26
CA SER A 83 5.02 1.99 3.97
C SER A 83 4.84 3.50 3.78
N ILE A 84 3.72 4.07 4.21
CA ILE A 84 3.50 5.52 4.17
C ILE A 84 4.49 6.25 5.09
N VAL A 85 4.61 5.80 6.33
CA VAL A 85 5.49 6.43 7.34
C VAL A 85 6.98 6.26 7.00
N ALA A 86 7.34 5.21 6.26
CA ALA A 86 8.72 4.96 5.85
C ALA A 86 9.21 5.95 4.79
N HIS A 87 8.36 6.46 3.90
CA HIS A 87 8.76 7.38 2.80
C HIS A 87 9.68 8.53 3.25
N PRO A 88 9.35 9.32 4.29
CA PRO A 88 10.20 10.44 4.71
C PRO A 88 11.49 10.04 5.45
N LEU A 89 11.70 8.76 5.79
CA LEU A 89 12.86 8.35 6.58
C LEU A 89 14.19 8.45 5.82
N LEU A 90 14.16 8.18 4.52
CA LEU A 90 15.33 8.21 3.66
C LEU A 90 14.93 8.74 2.28
N PRO A 91 15.41 9.94 1.87
CA PRO A 91 15.13 10.52 0.57
C PRO A 91 16.01 9.88 -0.52
N ASP A 92 15.76 8.60 -0.80
CA ASP A 92 16.45 7.81 -1.81
C ASP A 92 15.44 7.09 -2.73
N ALA A 93 15.63 7.16 -4.04
CA ALA A 93 14.67 6.65 -5.01
C ALA A 93 14.50 5.12 -4.95
N ILE A 94 15.57 4.37 -4.70
CA ILE A 94 15.53 2.90 -4.59
C ILE A 94 14.78 2.50 -3.32
N PHE A 95 15.03 3.21 -2.22
CA PHE A 95 14.29 3.02 -0.98
C PHE A 95 12.80 3.32 -1.17
N TRP A 96 12.44 4.44 -1.82
CA TRP A 96 11.04 4.77 -2.10
C TRP A 96 10.37 3.71 -2.97
N MET A 97 11.06 3.21 -3.99
CA MET A 97 10.58 2.10 -4.82
C MET A 97 10.31 0.84 -3.98
N ALA A 98 11.23 0.45 -3.09
CA ALA A 98 11.04 -0.72 -2.22
C ALA A 98 9.83 -0.55 -1.29
N VAL A 99 9.66 0.64 -0.73
CA VAL A 99 8.51 0.98 0.12
C VAL A 99 7.21 0.98 -0.69
N ARG A 100 7.23 1.42 -1.95
CA ARG A 100 6.07 1.36 -2.85
C ARG A 100 5.70 -0.06 -3.24
N ILE A 101 6.66 -0.97 -3.39
CA ILE A 101 6.40 -2.41 -3.56
C ILE A 101 5.64 -2.98 -2.36
N LEU A 102 6.07 -2.65 -1.12
CA LEU A 102 5.37 -3.06 0.09
C LEU A 102 3.94 -2.50 0.16
N SER A 103 3.77 -1.22 -0.19
CA SER A 103 2.45 -0.58 -0.27
C SER A 103 1.55 -1.26 -1.30
N GLY A 104 2.04 -1.52 -2.51
CA GLY A 104 1.30 -2.22 -3.55
C GLY A 104 0.84 -3.61 -3.11
N PHE A 105 1.74 -4.38 -2.49
CA PHE A 105 1.44 -5.70 -1.95
C PHE A 105 0.31 -5.65 -0.92
N SER A 106 0.37 -4.67 0.00
CA SER A 106 -0.64 -4.51 1.04
C SER A 106 -2.04 -4.20 0.51
N ILE A 107 -2.15 -3.36 -0.53
CA ILE A 107 -3.45 -3.02 -1.13
C ILE A 107 -4.17 -4.24 -1.65
N ALA A 108 -3.46 -5.13 -2.33
CA ALA A 108 -4.08 -6.33 -2.90
C ALA A 108 -4.70 -7.23 -1.82
N GLY A 109 -4.18 -7.21 -0.59
CA GLY A 109 -4.74 -7.95 0.55
C GLY A 109 -5.78 -7.19 1.37
N CYS A 110 -5.97 -5.89 1.10
CA CYS A 110 -7.03 -5.06 1.67
C CYS A 110 -8.32 -5.06 0.82
N TYR A 111 -8.25 -5.63 -0.38
CA TYR A 111 -9.40 -5.92 -1.26
C TYR A 111 -9.94 -7.33 -0.99
#